data_AF-A0A7Z8ZYL9-F1
#
_entry.id   AF-A0A7Z8ZYL9-F1
#
_cell.length_a   1.000
_cell.length_b   1.000
_cell.length_c   1.000
_cell.angle_alpha   90.00
_cell.angle_beta   90.00
_cell.angle_gamma   90.00
#
_symmetry.space_group_name_H-M   'P 1'
#
loop_
_entity.id
_entity.type
_entity.pdbx_description
1 polymer ?
#
loop_
_entity_poly.entity_id
_entity_poly.type
_entity_poly.pdbx_seq_one_letter_code
_entity_poly.pdbx_strand_id
1 'polypeptide(L)'
;MQILEKNTQVNFKTNSDLLEKAKAVITAQNLDMTASFNLFLENIVQNNALPFETDADKERAELLADLRAEIAQSFDDLEHGRVYNASEVRANLGI
;
A
#
# COMPACT_ATOMS: atom_id res chain seq x y z
N MET A 1 -6.66 -13.50 37.21
CA MET A 1 -5.46 -12.69 36.96
C MET A 1 -5.93 -11.45 36.20
N GLN A 2 -6.17 -10.33 36.89
CA GLN A 2 -6.56 -9.08 36.24
C GLN A 2 -5.32 -8.53 35.53
N ILE A 3 -5.31 -8.66 34.21
CA ILE A 3 -4.33 -7.99 33.35
C ILE A 3 -4.65 -6.51 33.49
N LEU A 4 -3.83 -5.78 34.26
CA LEU A 4 -3.93 -4.33 34.35
C LEU A 4 -3.68 -3.80 32.94
N GLU A 5 -4.70 -3.32 32.24
CA GLU A 5 -4.51 -2.64 30.95
C GLU A 5 -3.56 -1.47 31.21
N LYS A 6 -2.32 -1.60 30.71
CA LYS A 6 -1.32 -0.55 30.79
C LYS A 6 -1.72 0.56 29.83
N ASN A 7 -2.63 1.41 30.31
CA ASN A 7 -3.02 2.61 29.60
C ASN A 7 -1.79 3.50 29.43
N THR A 8 -1.38 3.68 28.18
CA THR A 8 -0.26 4.54 27.80
C THR A 8 -0.82 5.74 27.07
N GLN A 9 -0.52 6.94 27.56
CA GLN A 9 -0.89 8.17 26.89
C GLN A 9 0.14 8.48 25.80
N VAL A 10 -0.33 8.66 24.57
CA VAL A 10 0.50 9.03 23.44
C VAL A 10 0.13 10.45 23.02
N ASN A 11 1.12 11.34 22.97
CA ASN A 11 0.95 12.69 22.43
C ASN A 11 1.67 12.74 21.09
N PHE A 12 0.94 13.07 20.03
CA PHE A 12 1.51 13.28 18.71
C PHE A 12 1.25 14.72 18.26
N LYS A 13 2.25 15.32 17.61
CA LYS A 13 2.08 16.62 16.96
C LYS A 13 1.36 16.38 15.64
N THR A 14 0.29 17.13 15.40
CA THR A 14 -0.46 17.08 14.14
C THR A 14 -0.89 18.48 13.73
N ASN A 15 -1.33 18.60 12.48
CA ASN A 15 -1.96 19.80 11.98
C ASN A 15 -3.37 19.95 12.57
N SER A 16 -3.69 21.12 13.10
CA SER A 16 -4.99 21.45 13.69
C SER A 16 -6.15 21.28 12.72
N ASP A 17 -6.02 21.76 11.47
CA ASP A 17 -7.05 21.65 10.44
C ASP A 17 -7.32 20.19 10.06
N LEU A 18 -6.25 19.37 10.04
CA LEU A 18 -6.36 17.94 9.77
C LEU A 18 -7.08 17.21 10.91
N LEU A 19 -6.76 17.57 12.16
CA LEU A 19 -7.40 17.01 13.34
C LEU A 19 -8.90 17.34 13.36
N GLU A 20 -9.30 18.56 13.05
CA GLU A 20 -10.70 18.97 13.02
C GLU A 20 -11.49 18.22 11.95
N LYS A 21 -10.91 18.08 10.74
CA LYS A 21 -11.53 17.30 9.66
C LYS A 21 -11.67 15.82 10.03
N ALA A 22 -10.62 15.22 10.59
CA ALA A 22 -10.67 13.83 11.04
C ALA A 22 -11.73 13.63 12.13
N LYS A 23 -11.83 14.57 13.08
CA LYS A 23 -12.85 14.55 14.12
C LYS A 23 -14.26 14.59 13.53
N ALA A 24 -14.51 15.45 12.55
CA ALA A 24 -15.81 15.53 11.89
C ALA A 24 -16.20 14.20 11.22
N VAL A 25 -15.25 13.53 10.54
CA VAL A 25 -15.48 12.22 9.91
C VAL A 25 -15.76 11.14 10.94
N ILE A 26 -14.96 11.09 12.02
CA ILE A 26 -15.09 10.11 13.10
C ILE A 26 -16.43 10.29 13.85
N THR A 27 -16.81 11.52 14.16
CA THR A 27 -18.09 11.85 14.78
C THR A 27 -19.27 11.52 13.86
N ALA A 28 -19.15 11.73 12.55
CA ALA A 28 -20.18 11.31 11.60
C ALA A 28 -20.42 9.79 11.60
N GLN A 29 -19.41 9.00 11.95
CA GLN A 29 -19.51 7.55 12.12
C GLN A 29 -19.95 7.12 13.53
N ASN A 30 -20.34 8.06 14.40
CA ASN A 30 -20.68 7.84 15.81
C ASN A 30 -19.54 7.17 16.62
N LEU A 31 -18.29 7.39 16.21
CA LEU A 31 -17.11 6.90 16.90
C LEU A 31 -16.46 8.02 17.70
N ASP A 32 -15.79 7.65 18.80
CA ASP A 32 -14.92 8.54 19.54
C ASP A 32 -13.52 8.57 18.91
N MET A 33 -12.84 9.70 19.04
CA MET A 33 -11.46 9.86 18.54
C MET A 33 -10.53 8.80 19.16
N THR A 34 -10.62 8.60 20.48
CA THR A 34 -9.81 7.61 21.20
C THR A 34 -10.13 6.18 20.74
N ALA A 35 -11.42 5.85 20.57
CA ALA A 35 -11.83 4.53 20.09
C ALA A 35 -11.33 4.28 18.66
N SER A 36 -11.37 5.30 17.79
CA SER A 36 -10.88 5.23 16.43
C SER A 36 -9.37 4.99 16.37
N PHE A 37 -8.60 5.65 17.25
CA PHE A 37 -7.16 5.40 17.38
C PHE A 37 -6.85 4.00 17.91
N ASN A 38 -7.62 3.49 18.86
CA ASN A 38 -7.44 2.11 19.34
C ASN A 38 -7.75 1.09 18.24
N LEU A 39 -8.84 1.28 17.49
CA LEU A 39 -9.17 0.45 16.33
C LEU A 39 -8.07 0.50 15.26
N PHE A 40 -7.47 1.67 15.05
CA PHE A 40 -6.33 1.82 14.15
C PHE A 40 -5.13 0.99 14.61
N LEU A 41 -4.77 1.04 15.89
CA LEU A 41 -3.68 0.24 16.46
C LEU A 41 -3.99 -1.26 16.42
N GLU A 42 -5.21 -1.67 16.76
CA GLU A 42 -5.66 -3.06 16.68
C GLU A 42 -5.56 -3.59 15.25
N ASN A 43 -5.98 -2.81 14.27
CA ASN A 43 -5.93 -3.24 12.87
C ASN A 43 -4.48 -3.44 12.39
N ILE A 44 -3.56 -2.58 12.81
CA ILE A 44 -2.12 -2.74 12.52
C ILE A 44 -1.60 -4.05 13.11
N VAL A 45 -1.93 -4.35 14.37
CA VAL A 45 -1.48 -5.56 15.05
C VAL A 45 -2.10 -6.82 14.42
N GLN A 46 -3.39 -6.77 14.07
CA GLN A 46 -4.10 -7.90 13.47
C GLN A 46 -3.58 -8.24 12.07
N ASN A 47 -3.35 -7.22 11.24
CA ASN A 47 -2.95 -7.42 9.85
C ASN A 47 -1.42 -7.40 9.64
N ASN A 48 -0.65 -7.07 10.68
CA ASN A 48 0.80 -6.82 10.60
C ASN A 48 1.18 -5.85 9.47
N ALA A 49 0.26 -4.95 9.12
CA ALA A 49 0.37 -4.03 8.01
C ALA A 49 -0.38 -2.74 8.34
N LEU A 50 0.00 -1.64 7.69
CA LEU A 50 -0.73 -0.39 7.83
C LEU A 50 -2.09 -0.52 7.12
N PRO A 51 -3.20 -0.05 7.74
CA PRO A 51 -4.54 -0.13 7.15
C PRO A 51 -4.77 0.87 6.02
N PHE A 52 -3.74 1.60 5.62
CA PHE A 52 -3.72 2.50 4.48
C PHE A 52 -2.48 2.23 3.65
N GLU A 53 -2.61 2.39 2.34
CA GLU A 53 -1.49 2.30 1.42
C GLU A 53 -0.54 3.47 1.66
N THR A 54 0.73 3.15 1.89
CA THR A 54 1.78 4.16 1.94
C THR A 54 2.12 4.64 0.54
N ASP A 55 2.79 5.79 0.42
CA ASP A 55 3.29 6.22 -0.89
C ASP A 55 4.28 5.21 -1.49
N ALA A 56 5.00 4.47 -0.65
CA ALA A 56 5.86 3.37 -1.09
C ALA A 56 5.05 2.16 -1.64
N ASP A 57 3.87 1.87 -1.07
CA ASP A 57 2.99 0.83 -1.60
C ASP A 57 2.41 1.23 -2.97
N LYS A 58 2.06 2.52 -3.15
CA LYS A 58 1.60 3.05 -4.44
C LYS A 58 2.68 2.96 -5.50
N GLU A 59 3.89 3.42 -5.18
CA GLU A 59 5.03 3.34 -6.10
C GLU A 59 5.32 1.89 -6.49
N ARG A 60 5.26 0.96 -5.54
CA ARG A 60 5.39 -0.47 -5.82
C ARG A 60 4.25 -1.00 -6.70
N ALA A 61 3.01 -0.58 -6.46
CA ALA A 61 1.87 -0.99 -7.27
C ALA A 61 1.97 -0.48 -8.71
N GLU A 62 2.43 0.76 -8.91
CA GLU A 62 2.72 1.33 -10.24
C GLU A 62 3.83 0.54 -10.95
N LEU A 63 4.95 0.27 -10.27
CA LEU A 63 6.03 -0.57 -10.83
C LEU A 63 5.54 -1.97 -11.21
N LEU A 64 4.68 -2.59 -10.39
CA LEU A 64 4.09 -3.89 -10.71
C LEU A 64 3.09 -3.82 -11.86
N ALA A 65 2.36 -2.71 -12.01
CA ALA A 65 1.46 -2.50 -13.14
C ALA A 65 2.24 -2.35 -14.44
N ASP A 66 3.34 -1.59 -14.43
CA ASP A 66 4.23 -1.42 -15.57
C ASP A 66 4.88 -2.75 -15.98
N LEU A 67 5.40 -3.51 -15.01
CA LEU A 67 5.95 -4.85 -15.27
C LEU A 67 4.91 -5.81 -15.85
N ARG A 68 3.66 -5.76 -15.36
CA ARG A 68 2.57 -6.56 -15.92
C ARG A 68 2.21 -6.13 -17.34
N ALA A 69 2.23 -4.83 -17.62
CA ALA A 69 1.99 -4.30 -18.95
C ALA A 69 3.10 -4.71 -19.92
N GLU A 70 4.37 -4.65 -19.50
CA GLU A 70 5.52 -5.07 -20.30
C GLU A 70 5.51 -6.58 -20.58
N ILE A 71 5.16 -7.39 -19.59
CA ILE A 71 4.95 -8.83 -19.76
C ILE A 71 3.78 -9.10 -20.71
N ALA A 72 2.64 -8.43 -20.53
CA ALA A 72 1.48 -8.61 -21.41
C ALA A 72 1.79 -8.21 -22.86
N GLN A 73 2.53 -7.12 -23.07
CA GLN A 73 3.02 -6.74 -24.40
C GLN A 73 4.01 -7.77 -24.97
N SER A 74 4.91 -8.30 -24.15
CA SER A 74 5.83 -9.35 -24.58
C SER A 74 5.08 -10.63 -24.96
N PHE A 75 4.05 -11.02 -24.21
CA PHE A 75 3.19 -12.15 -24.56
C PHE A 75 2.38 -11.89 -25.84
N ASP A 76 1.85 -10.68 -26.01
CA ASP A 76 1.16 -10.26 -27.24
C ASP A 76 2.10 -10.26 -28.46
N ASP A 77 3.35 -9.83 -28.29
CA ASP A 77 4.41 -9.87 -29.30
C ASP A 77 4.75 -11.32 -29.69
N LEU A 78 4.83 -12.22 -28.70
CA LEU A 78 5.04 -13.65 -28.92
C LEU A 78 3.84 -14.31 -29.64
N GLU A 79 2.60 -13.97 -29.27
CA GLU A 79 1.38 -14.47 -29.92
C GLU A 79 1.20 -13.93 -31.35
N HIS A 80 1.58 -12.67 -31.60
CA HIS A 80 1.55 -12.06 -32.93
C HIS A 80 2.78 -12.41 -33.79
N GLY A 81 3.62 -13.36 -33.35
CA GLY A 81 4.75 -13.87 -34.13
C GLY A 81 5.89 -12.86 -34.30
N ARG A 82 5.94 -11.79 -33.49
CA ARG A 82 7.09 -10.90 -33.35
C ARG A 82 8.14 -11.56 -32.44
N VAL A 83 8.54 -12.77 -32.82
CA VAL A 83 9.58 -13.55 -32.16
C VAL A 83 10.92 -13.23 -32.82
N TYR A 84 11.88 -12.76 -32.03
CA TYR A 84 13.26 -12.69 -32.49
C TYR A 84 13.81 -14.12 -32.58
N ASN A 85 14.34 -14.50 -33.74
CA ASN A 85 15.02 -15.79 -33.85
C ASN A 85 16.28 -15.79 -32.98
N ALA A 86 16.67 -16.94 -32.44
CA ALA A 86 17.85 -17.06 -31.58
C ALA A 86 19.13 -16.47 -32.21
N SER A 87 19.22 -16.47 -33.54
CA SER A 87 20.29 -15.86 -34.32
C SER A 87 20.28 -14.32 -34.29
N GLU A 88 19.11 -13.69 -34.27
CA GLU A 88 18.94 -12.22 -34.21
C GLU A 88 19.18 -11.69 -32.80
N VAL A 89 18.73 -12.44 -31.79
CA VAL A 89 19.00 -12.14 -30.37
C VAL A 89 20.50 -12.19 -30.09
N ARG A 90 21.21 -13.19 -30.61
CA ARG A 90 22.67 -13.31 -30.52
C ARG A 90 23.41 -12.14 -31.18
N ALA A 91 22.95 -11.73 -32.37
CA ALA A 91 23.53 -10.59 -33.07
C ALA A 91 23.30 -9.25 -32.34
N ASN A 92 22.13 -9.04 -31.73
CA ASN A 92 21.82 -7.82 -30.97
C ASN A 92 22.51 -7.78 -29.59
N LEU A 93 22.67 -8.92 -28.93
CA LEU A 93 23.33 -9.02 -27.63
C LEU A 93 24.86 -9.21 -27.73
N GLY A 94 25.40 -9.37 -28.94
CA GLY A 94 26.83 -9.51 -29.20
C GLY A 94 27.45 -10.81 -28.69
N ILE A 95 26.69 -11.91 -28.63
CA ILE A 95 27.07 -13.23 -28.08
C ILE A 95 26.90 -14.39 -29.07
#